data_AF-A0A2H0MSN4-F1
#
_entry.id   AF-A0A2H0MSN4-F1
#
_cell.length_a   1.000
_cell.length_b   1.000
_cell.length_c   1.000
_cell.angle_alpha   90.00
_cell.angle_beta   90.00
_cell.angle_gamma   90.00
#
_symmetry.space_group_name_H-M   'P 1'
#
loop_
_entity.id
_entity.type
_entity.pdbx_description
1 polymer ?
#
loop_
_entity_poly.entity_id
_entity_poly.type
_entity_poly.pdbx_seq_one_letter_code
_entity_poly.pdbx_strand_id
1 'polypeptide(L)'
;MRLILIFVFTLNLFYGNAWGDESKPSGVFVNFIQFEGNTLLDHDTLARRVPIGEGTILSREFMRLFAEEIRGYYSSQGFHHVIVHPDYRVRDGIFTIKIYENQERPENPQKAYREVQRMMARDNVDLDFDAVKTAVRQVMLAYQKDERILAEKILRQRENILLYNSLQLKEQRERVLAIMALRERIQDQMNMLIVRMRENATRRLEQMNIIQSYLDSHKEDDLTLPYLDTRQEAKFLP
;
A
#
# COMPACT_ATOMS: atom_id res chain seq x y z
N MET A 1 32.16 -2.28 -7.07
CA MET A 1 31.22 -2.53 -8.19
C MET A 1 30.06 -3.35 -7.67
N ARG A 2 28.84 -2.82 -7.75
CA ARG A 2 27.64 -3.36 -7.10
C ARG A 2 27.09 -4.57 -7.86
N LEU A 3 26.99 -5.71 -7.18
CA LEU A 3 26.15 -6.84 -7.58
C LEU A 3 24.71 -6.49 -7.17
N ILE A 4 23.80 -6.41 -8.15
CA ILE A 4 22.36 -6.24 -7.91
C ILE A 4 21.74 -7.63 -7.85
N LEU A 5 21.22 -7.98 -6.67
CA LEU A 5 20.30 -9.11 -6.48
C LEU A 5 19.00 -8.81 -7.24
N ILE A 6 18.68 -9.60 -8.25
CA ILE A 6 17.35 -9.64 -8.86
C ILE A 6 16.60 -10.80 -8.22
N PHE A 7 15.56 -10.48 -7.47
CA PHE A 7 14.61 -11.43 -6.90
C PHE A 7 13.74 -11.96 -8.05
N VAL A 8 14.02 -13.18 -8.52
CA VAL A 8 13.16 -13.91 -9.46
C VAL A 8 12.15 -14.70 -8.62
N PHE A 9 10.93 -14.18 -8.53
CA PHE A 9 9.81 -14.90 -7.93
C PHE A 9 9.21 -15.81 -9.00
N THR A 10 9.58 -17.09 -8.97
CA THR A 10 8.94 -18.16 -9.72
C THR A 10 7.60 -18.48 -9.06
N LEU A 11 6.50 -18.47 -9.82
CA LEU A 11 5.27 -19.15 -9.40
C LEU A 11 4.52 -19.76 -10.60
N ASN A 12 4.65 -21.08 -10.70
CA ASN A 12 3.69 -22.07 -11.17
C ASN A 12 3.12 -21.94 -12.60
N LEU A 13 3.88 -22.49 -13.56
CA LEU A 13 3.32 -23.21 -14.70
C LEU A 13 2.74 -24.55 -14.23
N PHE A 14 1.42 -24.61 -14.06
CA PHE A 14 0.69 -25.87 -14.04
C PHE A 14 0.56 -26.37 -15.49
N TYR A 15 1.34 -27.39 -15.84
CA TYR A 15 1.03 -28.28 -16.97
C TYR A 15 0.07 -29.38 -16.47
N GLY A 16 -1.06 -29.54 -17.16
CA GLY A 16 -2.04 -30.58 -16.85
C GLY A 16 -3.25 -30.55 -17.80
N ASN A 17 -3.04 -31.07 -19.02
CA ASN A 17 -3.97 -31.67 -19.99
C ASN A 17 -5.50 -31.48 -19.82
N ALA A 18 -6.18 -30.97 -20.87
CA ALA A 18 -7.33 -31.62 -21.50
C ALA A 18 -7.73 -30.86 -22.78
N TRP A 19 -7.99 -31.58 -23.86
CA TRP A 19 -8.57 -31.08 -25.10
C TRP A 19 -9.96 -30.48 -24.83
N GLY A 20 -10.24 -29.28 -25.34
CA GLY A 20 -11.55 -28.67 -25.25
C GLY A 20 -11.59 -27.20 -25.64
N ASP A 21 -11.86 -26.97 -26.93
CA ASP A 21 -12.43 -25.76 -27.53
C ASP A 21 -11.58 -24.47 -27.59
N GLU A 22 -11.29 -24.04 -28.82
CA GLU A 22 -10.75 -22.72 -29.17
C GLU A 22 -11.81 -21.64 -28.88
N SER A 23 -12.03 -21.30 -27.61
CA SER A 23 -12.71 -20.06 -27.28
C SER A 23 -11.72 -18.90 -27.36
N LYS A 24 -11.88 -18.05 -28.39
CA LYS A 24 -11.27 -16.71 -28.45
C LYS A 24 -11.34 -16.06 -27.06
N PRO A 25 -10.27 -15.41 -26.55
CA PRO A 25 -10.36 -14.73 -25.27
C PRO A 25 -11.50 -13.72 -25.35
N SER A 26 -12.54 -13.91 -24.54
CA SER A 26 -13.76 -13.09 -24.51
C SER A 26 -13.53 -11.71 -23.86
N GLY A 27 -12.29 -11.23 -23.91
CA GLY A 27 -11.84 -10.00 -23.27
C GLY A 27 -11.62 -8.89 -24.27
N VAL A 28 -11.68 -7.66 -23.77
CA VAL A 28 -11.50 -6.44 -24.56
C VAL A 28 -10.15 -5.84 -24.22
N PHE A 29 -9.45 -5.32 -25.23
CA PHE A 29 -8.14 -4.72 -25.07
C PHE A 29 -8.26 -3.35 -24.39
N VAL A 30 -7.58 -3.18 -23.26
CA VAL A 30 -7.62 -1.95 -22.44
C VAL A 30 -6.20 -1.45 -22.19
N ASN A 31 -5.99 -0.18 -22.53
CA ASN A 31 -4.76 0.58 -22.31
C ASN A 31 -4.83 1.46 -21.07
N PHE A 32 -6.03 1.97 -20.74
CA PHE A 32 -6.21 2.97 -19.69
C PHE A 32 -7.55 2.83 -18.97
N ILE A 33 -7.59 3.10 -17.67
CA ILE A 33 -8.84 3.25 -16.91
C ILE A 33 -9.14 4.73 -16.74
N GLN A 34 -10.33 5.14 -17.16
CA GLN A 34 -10.86 6.46 -16.85
C GLN A 34 -11.89 6.37 -15.72
N PHE A 35 -11.76 7.26 -14.73
CA PHE A 35 -12.77 7.46 -13.70
C PHE A 35 -13.59 8.70 -14.02
N GLU A 36 -14.91 8.58 -14.00
CA GLU A 36 -15.84 9.69 -14.20
C GLU A 36 -16.68 9.91 -12.93
N GLY A 37 -16.85 11.16 -12.51
CA GLY A 37 -17.67 11.52 -11.35
C GLY A 37 -16.98 11.36 -10.00
N ASN A 38 -15.67 11.12 -9.98
CA ASN A 38 -14.86 11.21 -8.77
C ASN A 38 -14.49 12.67 -8.46
N THR A 39 -14.86 13.14 -7.27
CA THR A 39 -14.61 14.49 -6.74
C THR A 39 -14.03 14.43 -5.32
N LEU A 40 -14.29 13.34 -4.58
CA LEU A 40 -13.80 13.13 -3.22
C LEU A 40 -12.41 12.49 -3.20
N LEU A 41 -12.12 11.63 -4.19
CA LEU A 41 -10.83 10.98 -4.37
C LEU A 41 -10.23 11.35 -5.73
N ASP A 42 -8.96 11.72 -5.74
CA ASP A 42 -8.26 12.09 -6.97
C ASP A 42 -8.04 10.88 -7.88
N HIS A 43 -7.91 11.17 -9.17
CA HIS A 43 -7.81 10.16 -10.21
C HIS A 43 -6.59 9.23 -10.02
N ASP A 44 -5.43 9.78 -9.66
CA ASP A 44 -4.19 9.02 -9.49
C ASP A 44 -4.29 8.05 -8.30
N THR A 45 -4.96 8.47 -7.22
CA THR A 45 -5.24 7.62 -6.07
C THR A 45 -6.10 6.42 -6.44
N LEU A 46 -7.13 6.62 -7.27
CA LEU A 46 -7.96 5.52 -7.75
C LEU A 46 -7.20 4.61 -8.73
N ALA A 47 -6.42 5.19 -9.65
CA ALA A 47 -5.63 4.45 -10.64
C ALA A 47 -4.61 3.51 -9.98
N ARG A 48 -3.99 3.93 -8.86
CA ARG A 48 -3.07 3.08 -8.08
C ARG A 48 -3.71 1.82 -7.50
N ARG A 49 -5.04 1.78 -7.33
CA ARG A 49 -5.76 0.62 -6.79
C ARG A 49 -6.02 -0.46 -7.84
N VAL A 50 -6.11 -0.05 -9.10
CA VAL A 50 -6.43 -0.91 -10.24
C VAL A 50 -5.39 -0.71 -11.35
N PRO A 51 -4.11 -1.06 -11.09
CA PRO A 51 -3.07 -0.91 -12.08
C PRO A 51 -3.33 -1.87 -13.23
N ILE A 52 -3.64 -1.33 -14.41
CA ILE A 52 -3.64 -2.07 -15.66
C ILE A 52 -2.29 -1.82 -16.33
N GLY A 53 -1.59 -2.88 -16.73
CA GLY A 53 -0.42 -2.75 -17.62
C GLY A 53 -0.85 -2.41 -19.04
N GLU A 54 -0.01 -1.71 -19.80
CA GLU A 54 -0.30 -1.37 -21.20
C GLU A 54 -0.70 -2.62 -22.00
N GLY A 55 -1.88 -2.58 -22.62
CA GLY A 55 -2.39 -3.65 -23.48
C GLY A 55 -2.96 -4.88 -22.77
N THR A 56 -3.53 -4.72 -21.58
CA THR A 56 -4.18 -5.83 -20.87
C THR A 56 -5.53 -6.19 -21.51
N ILE A 57 -5.75 -7.48 -21.76
CA ILE A 57 -7.06 -8.01 -22.16
C ILE A 57 -7.92 -8.20 -20.92
N LEU A 58 -9.00 -7.43 -20.78
CA LEU A 58 -9.91 -7.51 -19.64
C LEU A 58 -11.19 -8.25 -20.00
N SER A 59 -11.55 -9.25 -19.18
CA SER A 59 -12.89 -9.84 -19.21
C SER A 59 -13.89 -8.99 -18.42
N ARG A 60 -15.19 -9.23 -18.64
CA ARG A 60 -16.27 -8.54 -17.92
C ARG A 60 -16.17 -8.76 -16.40
N GLU A 61 -15.72 -9.94 -15.97
CA GLU A 61 -15.53 -10.30 -14.58
C GLU A 61 -14.43 -9.46 -13.94
N PHE A 62 -13.29 -9.27 -14.61
CA PHE A 62 -12.22 -8.40 -14.13
C PHE A 62 -12.65 -6.93 -14.08
N MET A 63 -13.39 -6.46 -15.09
CA MET A 63 -13.97 -5.10 -15.08
C MET A 63 -14.89 -4.88 -13.87
N ARG A 64 -15.68 -5.90 -13.49
CA ARG A 64 -16.52 -5.85 -12.29
C ARG A 64 -15.68 -5.83 -11.02
N LEU A 65 -14.65 -6.67 -10.93
CA LEU A 65 -13.75 -6.71 -9.78
C LEU A 65 -13.04 -5.36 -9.56
N PHE A 66 -12.63 -4.68 -10.63
CA PHE A 66 -12.06 -3.33 -10.52
C PHE A 66 -13.06 -2.32 -9.98
N ALA A 67 -14.30 -2.35 -10.44
CA ALA A 67 -15.35 -1.50 -9.87
C ALA A 67 -15.63 -1.81 -8.39
N GLU A 68 -15.55 -3.08 -7.99
CA GLU A 68 -15.72 -3.51 -6.60
C GLU A 68 -14.55 -3.10 -5.71
N GLU A 69 -13.30 -3.21 -6.18
CA GLU A 69 -12.12 -2.71 -5.47
C GLU A 69 -12.22 -1.20 -5.23
N ILE A 70 -12.62 -0.44 -6.26
CA ILE A 70 -12.82 1.01 -6.13
C ILE A 70 -13.92 1.31 -5.11
N ARG A 71 -15.06 0.62 -5.15
CA ARG A 71 -16.14 0.79 -4.17
C ARG A 71 -15.70 0.43 -2.75
N GLY A 72 -14.93 -0.66 -2.61
CA GLY A 72 -14.33 -1.07 -1.34
C GLY A 72 -13.38 -0.02 -0.81
N TYR A 73 -12.60 0.61 -1.69
CA TYR A 73 -11.72 1.71 -1.33
C TYR A 73 -12.50 2.93 -0.85
N TYR A 74 -13.52 3.39 -1.56
CA TYR A 74 -14.43 4.45 -1.08
C TYR A 74 -15.01 4.11 0.30
N SER A 75 -15.46 2.86 0.50
CA SER A 75 -15.99 2.39 1.77
C SER A 75 -14.95 2.42 2.89
N SER A 76 -13.68 2.06 2.58
CA SER A 76 -12.56 2.13 3.53
C SER A 76 -12.24 3.56 3.96
N GLN A 77 -12.53 4.54 3.11
CA GLN A 77 -12.37 5.97 3.38
C GLN A 77 -13.61 6.59 4.06
N GLY A 78 -14.64 5.78 4.37
CA GLY A 78 -15.87 6.21 5.05
C GLY A 78 -17.02 6.62 4.12
N PHE A 79 -16.83 6.52 2.80
CA PHE A 79 -17.85 6.89 1.81
C PHE A 79 -18.70 5.67 1.41
N HIS A 80 -19.61 5.28 2.29
CA HIS A 80 -20.40 4.04 2.14
C HIS A 80 -21.51 4.10 1.09
N HIS A 81 -21.90 5.29 0.65
CA HIS A 81 -23.02 5.50 -0.28
C HIS A 81 -22.59 5.69 -1.74
N VAL A 82 -21.31 5.49 -2.05
CA VAL A 82 -20.79 5.68 -3.40
C VAL A 82 -21.18 4.50 -4.29
N ILE A 83 -21.88 4.80 -5.38
CA ILE A 83 -22.22 3.82 -6.40
C ILE A 83 -21.11 3.83 -7.45
N VAL A 84 -20.53 2.65 -7.71
CA VAL A 84 -19.47 2.47 -8.72
C VAL A 84 -19.95 1.47 -9.76
N HIS A 85 -20.02 1.93 -11.01
CA HIS A 85 -20.48 1.15 -12.16
C HIS A 85 -19.43 1.11 -13.26
N PRO A 86 -19.00 -0.09 -13.70
CA PRO A 86 -18.15 -0.22 -14.88
C PRO A 86 -18.98 -0.01 -16.16
N ASP A 87 -18.51 0.83 -17.08
CA ASP A 87 -19.03 0.83 -18.46
C ASP A 87 -18.28 -0.24 -19.25
N TYR A 88 -18.95 -1.36 -19.49
CA TYR A 88 -18.35 -2.51 -20.20
C TYR A 88 -18.02 -2.23 -21.67
N ARG A 89 -18.37 -1.04 -22.18
CA ARG A 89 -18.00 -0.60 -23.52
C ARG A 89 -16.66 0.12 -23.44
N VAL A 90 -15.60 -0.60 -23.80
CA VAL A 90 -14.27 -0.01 -24.01
C VAL A 90 -14.29 0.79 -25.31
N ARG A 91 -13.79 2.03 -25.28
CA ARG A 91 -13.66 2.89 -26.46
C ARG A 91 -12.21 3.31 -26.60
N ASP A 92 -11.60 3.05 -27.76
CA ASP A 92 -10.20 3.41 -28.04
C ASP A 92 -9.20 2.90 -26.98
N GLY A 93 -9.46 1.72 -26.41
CA GLY A 93 -8.66 1.13 -25.34
C GLY A 93 -8.89 1.77 -23.96
N ILE A 94 -9.87 2.66 -23.81
CA ILE A 94 -10.24 3.29 -22.53
C ILE A 94 -11.40 2.52 -21.92
N PHE A 95 -11.18 2.00 -20.71
CA PHE A 95 -12.21 1.41 -19.87
C PHE A 95 -12.70 2.45 -18.86
N THR A 96 -13.97 2.84 -18.92
CA THR A 96 -14.54 3.87 -18.05
C THR A 96 -15.25 3.26 -16.85
N ILE A 97 -14.91 3.72 -15.65
CA ILE A 97 -15.63 3.44 -14.41
C ILE A 97 -16.37 4.71 -14.00
N LYS A 98 -17.70 4.63 -13.96
CA LYS A 98 -18.57 5.71 -13.52
C LYS A 98 -18.79 5.63 -12.02
N ILE A 99 -18.48 6.73 -11.35
CA ILE A 99 -18.56 6.87 -9.90
C ILE A 99 -19.61 7.93 -9.62
N TYR A 100 -20.58 7.56 -8.80
CA TYR A 100 -21.62 8.44 -8.33
C TYR A 100 -21.42 8.64 -6.84
N GLU A 101 -20.59 9.62 -6.49
CA GLU A 101 -20.30 9.96 -5.09
C GLU A 101 -21.48 10.64 -4.39
N ASN A 102 -22.41 11.20 -5.16
CA ASN A 102 -23.53 12.04 -4.69
C ASN A 102 -24.92 11.49 -5.08
N GLN A 103 -25.04 10.21 -5.44
CA GLN A 103 -26.36 9.58 -5.41
C GLN A 103 -26.53 8.98 -4.01
N GLU A 104 -27.20 9.65 -3.10
CA GLU A 104 -28.57 10.16 -3.26
C GLU A 104 -28.70 11.61 -2.80
N ARG A 105 -28.92 12.55 -3.73
CA ARG A 105 -29.39 13.88 -3.33
C ARG A 105 -30.89 13.85 -3.01
N PRO A 106 -31.29 14.25 -1.81
CA PRO A 106 -32.70 14.43 -1.46
C PRO A 106 -33.35 15.70 -2.06
N GLU A 107 -32.59 16.54 -2.73
CA GLU A 107 -33.04 17.84 -3.26
C GLU A 107 -33.98 17.76 -4.48
N ASN A 108 -34.33 16.57 -4.99
CA ASN A 108 -35.24 16.46 -6.13
C ASN A 108 -36.69 16.71 -5.67
N PRO A 109 -37.34 17.82 -6.08
CA PRO A 109 -38.73 18.11 -5.69
C PRO A 109 -39.68 16.99 -6.10
N GLN A 110 -39.34 16.24 -7.16
CA GLN A 110 -40.13 15.09 -7.62
C GLN A 110 -40.04 13.90 -6.66
N LYS A 111 -38.90 13.69 -5.97
CA LYS A 111 -38.75 12.62 -4.97
C LYS A 111 -39.53 12.98 -3.70
N ALA A 112 -39.41 14.22 -3.22
CA ALA A 112 -40.19 14.72 -2.10
C ALA A 112 -41.70 14.67 -2.40
N TYR A 113 -42.11 15.01 -3.62
CA TYR A 113 -43.49 14.87 -4.08
C TYR A 113 -43.98 13.41 -4.09
N ARG A 114 -43.18 12.47 -4.61
CA ARG A 114 -43.51 11.03 -4.56
C ARG A 114 -43.62 10.51 -3.14
N GLU A 115 -42.78 11.00 -2.23
CA GLU A 115 -42.82 10.58 -0.84
C GLU A 115 -44.08 11.09 -0.14
N VAL A 116 -44.45 12.35 -0.38
CA VAL A 116 -45.74 12.92 0.09
C VAL A 116 -46.92 12.12 -0.47
N GLN A 117 -46.89 11.76 -1.77
CA GLN A 117 -47.92 10.91 -2.37
C GLN A 117 -48.01 9.52 -1.71
N ARG A 118 -46.87 8.91 -1.35
CA ARG A 118 -46.85 7.64 -0.63
C ARG A 118 -47.42 7.78 0.78
N MET A 119 -47.10 8.86 1.49
CA MET A 119 -47.67 9.14 2.82
C MET A 119 -49.18 9.31 2.75
N MET A 120 -49.67 10.11 1.78
CA MET A 120 -51.10 10.26 1.51
C MET A 120 -51.78 8.91 1.23
N ALA A 121 -51.19 8.09 0.36
CA ALA A 121 -51.74 6.77 0.04
C ALA A 121 -51.72 5.81 1.23
N ARG A 122 -50.68 5.85 2.08
CA ARG A 122 -50.53 4.99 3.24
C ARG A 122 -51.54 5.34 4.34
N ASP A 123 -51.71 6.63 4.59
CA ASP A 123 -52.55 7.13 5.69
C ASP A 123 -54.00 7.40 5.20
N ASN A 124 -54.29 7.12 3.92
CA ASN A 124 -55.58 7.33 3.26
C ASN A 124 -56.10 8.77 3.41
N VAL A 125 -55.20 9.74 3.27
CA VAL A 125 -55.48 11.17 3.39
C VAL A 125 -55.40 11.81 2.01
N ASP A 126 -56.45 12.54 1.65
CA ASP A 126 -56.43 13.40 0.46
C ASP A 126 -56.07 14.83 0.88
N LEU A 127 -55.03 15.39 0.26
CA LEU A 127 -54.50 16.71 0.57
C LEU A 127 -54.75 17.65 -0.60
N ASP A 128 -55.19 18.88 -0.31
CA ASP A 128 -55.28 19.91 -1.33
C ASP A 128 -53.89 20.31 -1.86
N PHE A 129 -53.86 21.02 -2.98
CA PHE A 129 -52.62 21.40 -3.66
C PHE A 129 -51.66 22.22 -2.77
N ASP A 130 -52.18 23.12 -1.95
CA ASP A 130 -51.36 23.98 -1.08
C ASP A 130 -50.79 23.20 0.11
N ALA A 131 -51.57 22.25 0.65
CA ALA A 131 -51.12 21.30 1.65
C ALA A 131 -50.04 20.36 1.11
N VAL A 132 -50.20 19.84 -0.12
CA VAL A 132 -49.18 19.02 -0.79
C VAL A 132 -47.89 19.82 -0.99
N LYS A 133 -47.98 21.07 -1.46
CA LYS A 133 -46.82 21.95 -1.64
C LYS A 133 -46.09 22.22 -0.33
N THR A 134 -46.83 22.38 0.77
CA THR A 134 -46.27 22.58 2.11
C THR A 134 -45.59 21.32 2.63
N ALA A 135 -46.22 20.15 2.47
CA ALA A 135 -45.65 18.87 2.85
C ALA A 135 -44.35 18.57 2.09
N VAL A 136 -44.32 18.82 0.78
CA VAL A 136 -43.11 18.66 -0.04
C VAL A 136 -41.98 19.55 0.47
N ARG A 137 -42.29 20.81 0.83
CA ARG A 137 -41.32 21.75 1.38
C ARG A 137 -40.77 21.27 2.73
N GLN A 138 -41.60 20.71 3.60
CA GLN A 138 -41.17 20.16 4.89
C GLN A 138 -40.27 18.93 4.73
N VAL A 139 -40.62 18.03 3.81
CA VAL A 139 -39.79 16.86 3.47
C VAL A 139 -38.43 17.32 2.96
N MET A 140 -38.39 18.33 2.08
CA MET A 140 -37.13 18.91 1.61
C MET A 140 -36.30 19.56 2.74
N LEU A 141 -36.92 20.24 3.70
CA LEU A 141 -36.22 20.83 4.84
C LEU A 141 -35.66 19.75 5.78
N ALA A 142 -36.41 18.67 6.02
CA ALA A 142 -35.93 17.55 6.81
C ALA A 142 -34.69 16.92 6.17
N TYR A 143 -34.72 16.75 4.86
CA TYR A 143 -33.57 16.27 4.11
C TYR A 143 -32.33 17.18 4.21
N GLN A 144 -32.50 18.50 4.11
CA GLN A 144 -31.39 19.44 4.31
C GLN A 144 -30.80 19.37 5.72
N LYS A 145 -31.63 19.11 6.73
CA LYS A 145 -31.17 18.90 8.11
C LYS A 145 -30.35 17.63 8.23
N ASP A 146 -30.83 16.53 7.65
CA ASP A 146 -30.14 15.24 7.65
C ASP A 146 -28.82 15.33 6.88
N GLU A 147 -28.76 16.10 5.79
CA GLU A 147 -27.52 16.41 5.07
C GLU A 147 -26.50 17.12 5.94
N ARG A 148 -26.92 18.12 6.73
CA ARG A 148 -26.01 18.81 7.64
C ARG A 148 -25.42 17.85 8.68
N ILE A 149 -26.26 16.98 9.23
CA ILE A 149 -25.84 15.97 10.21
C ILE A 149 -24.88 14.96 9.55
N LEU A 150 -25.19 14.51 8.33
CA LEU A 150 -24.35 13.58 7.58
C LEU A 150 -23.02 14.21 7.21
N ALA A 151 -23.03 15.45 6.70
CA ALA A 151 -21.83 16.20 6.37
C ALA A 151 -20.94 16.42 7.61
N GLU A 152 -21.55 16.76 8.74
CA GLU A 152 -20.82 16.89 10.01
C GLU A 152 -20.21 15.56 10.45
N LYS A 153 -20.93 14.45 10.30
CA LYS A 153 -20.42 13.11 10.59
C LYS A 153 -19.24 12.73 9.70
N ILE A 154 -19.33 13.04 8.40
CA ILE A 154 -18.24 12.83 7.43
C ILE A 154 -17.02 13.68 7.80
N LEU A 155 -17.23 14.95 8.15
CA LEU A 155 -16.14 15.84 8.58
C LEU A 155 -15.44 15.29 9.83
N ARG A 156 -16.19 14.89 10.86
CA ARG A 156 -15.62 14.27 12.07
C ARG A 156 -14.86 12.98 11.76
N GLN A 157 -15.40 12.13 10.87
CA GLN A 157 -14.69 10.92 10.44
C GLN A 157 -13.35 11.26 9.76
N ARG A 158 -13.35 12.27 8.88
CA ARG A 158 -12.13 12.74 8.20
C ARG A 158 -11.09 13.25 9.20
N GLU A 159 -11.50 14.05 10.18
CA GLU A 159 -10.62 14.52 11.24
C GLU A 159 -9.99 13.36 12.03
N ASN A 160 -10.78 12.35 12.39
CA ASN A 160 -10.29 11.17 13.10
C ASN A 160 -9.27 10.37 12.27
N ILE A 161 -9.49 10.24 10.95
CA ILE A 161 -8.57 9.57 10.03
C ILE A 161 -7.25 10.34 9.94
N LEU A 162 -7.32 11.67 9.80
CA LEU A 162 -6.14 12.52 9.75
C LEU A 162 -5.33 12.41 11.05
N LEU A 163 -6.01 12.40 12.20
CA LEU A 163 -5.37 12.21 13.49
C LEU A 163 -4.68 10.85 13.56
N TYR A 164 -5.38 9.77 13.22
CA TYR A 164 -4.82 8.42 13.24
C TYR A 164 -3.57 8.31 12.34
N ASN A 165 -3.65 8.82 11.11
CA ASN A 165 -2.54 8.81 10.17
C ASN A 165 -1.35 9.63 10.70
N SER A 166 -1.60 10.76 11.35
CA SER A 166 -0.54 11.57 11.95
C SER A 166 0.20 10.84 13.08
N LEU A 167 -0.53 10.07 13.90
CA LEU A 167 0.03 9.27 14.98
C LEU A 167 0.87 8.11 14.44
N GLN A 168 0.34 7.38 13.44
CA GLN A 168 1.06 6.32 12.75
C GLN A 168 2.36 6.83 12.12
N LEU A 169 2.31 7.98 11.45
CA LEU A 169 3.49 8.60 10.84
C LEU A 169 4.54 8.98 11.89
N LYS A 170 4.10 9.47 13.06
CA LYS A 170 4.99 9.78 14.18
C LYS A 170 5.67 8.52 14.71
N GLU A 171 4.90 7.45 14.94
CA GLU A 171 5.43 6.17 15.39
C GLU A 171 6.44 5.58 14.39
N GLN A 172 6.14 5.63 13.09
CA GLN A 172 7.07 5.20 12.04
C GLN A 172 8.37 6.00 12.06
N ARG A 173 8.30 7.33 12.23
CA ARG A 173 9.49 8.18 12.35
C ARG A 173 10.33 7.78 13.56
N GLU A 174 9.72 7.53 14.71
CA GLU A 174 10.42 7.08 15.92
C GLU A 174 11.10 5.71 15.70
N ARG A 175 10.43 4.76 15.04
CA ARG A 175 11.03 3.47 14.67
C ARG A 175 12.22 3.63 13.73
N VAL A 176 12.12 4.50 12.73
CA VAL A 176 13.22 4.79 11.80
C VAL A 176 14.42 5.39 12.54
N LEU A 177 14.19 6.33 13.46
CA LEU A 177 15.24 6.92 14.28
C LEU A 177 15.92 5.85 15.16
N ALA A 178 15.16 4.94 15.77
CA ALA A 178 15.71 3.84 16.56
C ALA A 178 16.58 2.90 15.71
N ILE A 179 16.15 2.57 14.48
CA ILE A 179 16.92 1.74 13.55
C ILE A 179 18.20 2.47 13.12
N MET A 180 18.16 3.78 12.86
CA MET A 180 19.34 4.57 12.52
C MET A 180 20.37 4.57 13.66
N ALA A 181 19.92 4.78 14.89
CA ALA A 181 20.79 4.73 16.07
C ALA A 181 21.41 3.34 16.28
N LEU A 182 20.64 2.27 16.05
CA LEU A 182 21.17 0.89 16.10
C LEU A 182 22.23 0.67 15.02
N ARG A 183 21.97 1.14 13.80
CA ARG A 183 22.90 1.05 12.67
C ARG A 183 24.22 1.75 12.99
N GLU A 184 24.16 2.94 13.57
CA GLU A 184 25.36 3.69 13.99
C GLU A 184 26.20 2.89 14.99
N ARG A 185 25.57 2.33 16.03
CA ARG A 185 26.27 1.47 17.01
C ARG A 185 26.94 0.25 16.37
N ILE A 186 26.26 -0.41 15.42
CA ILE A 186 26.84 -1.55 14.69
C ILE A 186 28.04 -1.09 13.84
N GLN A 187 27.92 0.06 13.18
CA GLN A 187 28.99 0.64 12.38
C GLN A 187 30.23 0.93 13.25
N ASP A 188 30.04 1.49 14.44
CA ASP A 188 31.11 1.77 15.40
C ASP A 188 31.78 0.49 15.90
N GLN A 189 30.99 -0.54 16.22
CA GLN A 189 31.52 -1.85 16.60
C GLN A 189 32.36 -2.48 15.47
N MET A 190 31.90 -2.37 14.21
CA MET A 190 32.66 -2.84 13.05
C MET A 190 33.96 -2.06 12.88
N ASN A 191 33.94 -0.74 13.03
CA ASN A 191 35.15 0.09 12.94
C ASN A 191 36.17 -0.30 14.02
N MET A 192 35.72 -0.50 15.26
CA MET A 192 36.55 -0.98 16.37
C MET A 192 37.15 -2.36 16.07
N LEU A 193 36.38 -3.28 15.49
CA LEU A 193 36.87 -4.59 15.09
C LEU A 193 37.95 -4.48 14.01
N ILE A 194 37.75 -3.62 13.00
CA ILE A 194 38.72 -3.38 11.93
C ILE A 194 40.04 -2.85 12.52
N VAL A 195 39.97 -1.90 13.44
CA VAL A 195 41.17 -1.38 14.12
C VAL A 195 41.92 -2.49 14.87
N ARG A 196 41.22 -3.28 15.69
CA ARG A 196 41.84 -4.41 16.41
C ARG A 196 42.47 -5.44 15.47
N MET A 197 41.82 -5.76 14.37
CA MET A 197 42.38 -6.69 13.38
C MET A 197 43.65 -6.14 12.74
N ARG A 198 43.71 -4.84 12.44
CA ARG A 198 44.90 -4.18 11.91
C ARG A 198 46.05 -4.21 12.92
N GLU A 199 45.80 -3.87 14.18
CA GLU A 199 46.80 -3.91 15.24
C GLU A 199 47.35 -5.33 15.48
N ASN A 200 46.49 -6.34 15.45
CA ASN A 200 46.93 -7.73 15.57
C ASN A 200 47.76 -8.17 14.37
N ALA A 201 47.41 -7.74 13.16
CA ALA A 201 48.18 -8.04 11.96
C ALA A 201 49.57 -7.37 12.01
N THR A 202 49.66 -6.11 12.45
CA THR A 202 50.96 -5.43 12.60
C THR A 202 51.82 -6.11 13.66
N ARG A 203 51.26 -6.48 14.82
CA ARG A 203 51.99 -7.24 15.85
C ARG A 203 52.52 -8.58 15.35
N ARG A 204 51.73 -9.30 14.55
CA ARG A 204 52.18 -10.56 13.92
C ARG A 204 53.33 -10.34 12.95
N LEU A 205 53.29 -9.29 12.14
CA LEU A 205 54.38 -8.94 11.23
C LEU A 205 55.66 -8.57 12.00
N GLU A 206 55.54 -7.82 13.10
CA GLU A 206 56.68 -7.50 13.98
C GLU A 206 57.29 -8.78 14.58
N GLN A 207 56.47 -9.69 15.10
CA GLN A 207 56.94 -10.98 15.61
C GLN A 207 57.63 -11.81 14.53
N MET A 208 57.07 -11.86 13.31
CA MET A 208 57.71 -12.55 12.19
C MET A 208 59.06 -11.93 11.82
N ASN A 209 59.16 -10.59 11.80
CA ASN A 209 60.42 -9.90 11.53
C ASN A 209 61.47 -10.18 12.61
N ILE A 210 61.07 -10.23 13.89
CA ILE A 210 61.96 -10.58 15.00
C ILE A 210 62.46 -12.02 14.83
N ILE A 211 61.57 -12.98 14.59
CA ILE A 211 61.94 -14.39 14.35
C ILE A 211 62.89 -14.51 13.15
N GLN A 212 62.60 -13.80 12.06
CA GLN A 212 63.45 -13.80 10.87
C GLN A 212 64.84 -13.24 11.16
N SER A 213 64.93 -12.12 11.90
CA SER A 213 66.21 -11.55 12.32
C SER A 213 67.01 -12.47 13.26
N TYR A 214 66.32 -13.23 14.11
CA TYR A 214 66.95 -14.24 14.97
C TYR A 214 67.48 -15.42 14.16
N LEU A 215 66.68 -15.94 13.22
CA LEU A 215 67.11 -17.00 12.30
C LEU A 215 68.29 -16.55 11.42
N ASP A 216 68.29 -15.30 10.95
CA ASP A 216 69.37 -14.77 10.12
C ASP A 216 70.66 -14.52 10.91
N SER A 217 70.57 -14.17 12.21
CA SER A 217 71.73 -14.03 13.10
C SER A 217 72.28 -15.36 13.64
N HIS A 218 71.48 -16.43 13.62
CA HIS A 218 71.87 -17.78 14.06
C HIS A 218 72.06 -18.76 12.89
N LYS A 219 72.21 -18.25 11.66
CA LYS A 219 72.59 -19.06 10.48
C LYS A 219 74.07 -19.44 10.47
N GLU A 220 74.90 -18.80 11.30
CA GLU A 220 76.35 -19.10 11.39
C GLU A 220 76.73 -19.94 12.63
N ASP A 221 75.83 -20.15 13.59
CA ASP A 221 76.09 -20.96 14.79
C ASP A 221 75.05 -22.10 14.96
N ASP A 222 75.56 -23.27 15.35
CA ASP A 222 74.95 -24.60 15.27
C ASP A 222 73.51 -24.73 15.82
N LEU A 223 72.68 -25.49 15.08
CA LEU A 223 71.23 -25.66 15.29
C LEU A 223 70.89 -26.36 16.62
N THR A 224 70.47 -25.59 17.63
CA THR A 224 69.56 -26.08 18.68
C THR A 224 68.43 -25.08 18.93
N LEU A 225 67.26 -25.36 18.36
CA LEU A 225 66.04 -24.58 18.60
C LEU A 225 65.57 -24.77 20.04
N PRO A 226 65.30 -23.71 20.83
CA PRO A 226 64.57 -23.84 22.08
C PRO A 226 63.09 -24.11 21.77
N TYR A 227 62.59 -25.22 22.30
CA TYR A 227 61.20 -25.65 22.23
C TYR A 227 60.28 -24.57 22.82
N LEU A 228 59.52 -23.86 21.98
CA LEU A 228 58.42 -23.01 22.40
C LEU A 228 57.18 -23.88 22.63
N ASP A 229 56.84 -24.11 23.89
CA ASP A 229 55.63 -24.80 24.34
C ASP A 229 54.38 -24.03 23.87
N THR A 230 53.64 -24.63 22.95
CA THR A 230 52.43 -24.06 22.32
C THR A 230 51.15 -24.30 23.14
N ARG A 231 51.25 -24.64 24.42
CA ARG A 231 50.08 -24.90 25.28
C ARG A 231 49.50 -23.69 26.01
N GLN A 232 49.31 -22.52 25.39
CA GLN A 232 48.41 -21.50 25.97
C GLN A 232 47.77 -20.60 24.90
N GLU A 233 46.89 -21.13 24.04
CA GLU A 233 45.98 -20.26 23.28
C GLU A 233 44.72 -21.01 22.83
N ALA A 234 43.99 -21.59 23.78
CA ALA A 234 42.66 -22.18 23.56
C ALA A 234 41.67 -21.76 24.66
N LYS A 235 41.72 -20.50 25.10
CA LYS A 235 40.75 -19.93 26.05
C LYS A 235 40.49 -18.45 25.80
N PHE A 236 40.02 -18.04 24.62
CA PHE A 236 39.28 -16.77 24.50
C PHE A 236 38.38 -16.80 23.25
N LEU A 237 37.20 -17.36 23.42
CA LEU A 237 36.02 -17.07 22.60
C LEU A 237 34.85 -16.82 23.57
N PRO A 238 34.50 -15.57 23.86
CA PRO A 238 33.12 -15.19 24.14
C PRO A 238 32.33 -14.99 22.84
#